data_AF-A0A821DUU0-F1
#
_entry.id   AF-A0A821DUU0-F1
#
_cell.length_a   1.000
_cell.length_b   1.000
_cell.length_c   1.000
_cell.angle_alpha   90.00
_cell.angle_beta   90.00
_cell.angle_gamma   90.00
#
_symmetry.space_group_name_H-M   'P 1'
#
loop_
_entity.id
_entity.type
_entity.pdbx_description
1 polymer ?
#
loop_
_entity_poly.entity_id
_entity_poly.type
_entity_poly.pdbx_seq_one_letter_code
_entity_poly.pdbx_strand_id
1 'polypeptide(L)'
;LSNGSLSPRKILFELKQYENEQNIPDAGYWIIFELLWRDFFKFIAMKYGTHLFYGRSLKSDPYLWKHDLQLFEAWRNGNTGVLFVDANMREIMATGWMSNRGRQHVASYLTKDLGIDWR
;
A
#
# COMPACT_ATOMS: atom_id res chain seq x y z
N LEU A 1 4.99 8.74 10.50
CA LEU A 1 3.52 8.49 10.55
C LEU A 1 3.19 7.09 11.09
N SER A 2 3.75 6.02 10.53
CA SER A 2 3.48 4.63 10.97
C SER A 2 3.88 4.37 12.43
N ASN A 3 5.07 4.82 12.82
CA ASN A 3 5.62 4.70 14.18
C ASN A 3 5.18 5.83 15.14
N GLY A 4 4.30 6.74 14.71
CA GLY A 4 3.86 7.86 15.54
C GLY A 4 4.82 9.04 15.70
N SER A 5 6.04 9.01 15.11
CA SER A 5 7.00 10.14 15.22
C SER A 5 6.54 11.43 14.53
N LEU A 6 5.48 11.36 13.71
CA LEU A 6 4.82 12.52 13.09
C LEU A 6 3.31 12.31 13.09
N SER A 7 2.57 13.34 13.47
CA SER A 7 1.11 13.34 13.56
C SER A 7 0.45 13.88 12.28
N PRO A 8 -0.63 13.26 11.77
CA PRO A 8 -1.42 13.81 10.66
C PRO A 8 -1.94 15.23 10.93
N ARG A 9 -2.29 15.53 12.20
CA ARG A 9 -2.74 16.87 12.60
C ARG A 9 -1.63 17.92 12.48
N LYS A 10 -0.38 17.54 12.76
CA LYS A 10 0.77 18.42 12.58
C LYS A 10 0.98 18.71 11.09
N ILE A 11 0.91 17.68 10.25
CA ILE A 11 1.00 17.86 8.78
C ILE A 11 -0.08 18.83 8.28
N LEU A 12 -1.34 18.64 8.69
CA LEU A 12 -2.43 19.53 8.28
C LEU A 12 -2.21 20.99 8.72
N PHE A 13 -1.74 21.18 9.96
CA PHE A 13 -1.43 22.52 10.49
C PHE A 13 -0.32 23.21 9.67
N GLU A 14 0.80 22.52 9.47
CA GLU A 14 1.93 23.05 8.69
C GLU A 14 1.55 23.33 7.23
N LEU A 15 0.74 22.45 6.64
CA LEU A 15 0.26 22.62 5.27
C LEU A 15 -0.61 23.86 5.11
N LYS A 16 -1.55 24.08 6.05
CA LYS A 16 -2.42 25.27 6.02
C LYS A 16 -1.64 26.55 6.28
N GLN A 17 -0.64 26.50 7.15
CA GLN A 17 0.28 27.62 7.36
C GLN A 17 1.05 27.94 6.07
N TYR A 18 1.64 26.93 5.42
CA TYR A 18 2.36 27.08 4.16
C TYR A 18 1.48 27.63 3.04
N GLU A 19 0.26 27.11 2.86
CA GLU A 19 -0.69 27.61 1.86
C GLU A 19 -1.01 29.09 2.05
N ASN A 20 -1.17 29.52 3.30
CA ASN A 20 -1.44 30.91 3.64
C ASN A 20 -0.22 31.82 3.38
N GLU A 21 0.97 31.41 3.80
CA GLU A 21 2.21 32.16 3.60
C GLU A 21 2.55 32.33 2.12
N GLN A 22 2.28 31.31 1.31
CA GLN A 22 2.53 31.31 -0.13
C GLN A 22 1.34 31.84 -0.96
N ASN A 23 0.21 32.17 -0.31
CA ASN A 23 -1.04 32.60 -0.97
C ASN A 23 -1.51 31.63 -2.07
N ILE A 24 -1.44 30.33 -1.80
CA ILE A 24 -1.83 29.23 -2.70
C ILE A 24 -2.90 28.37 -2.03
N PRO A 25 -4.15 28.88 -1.93
CA PRO A 25 -5.21 28.14 -1.27
C PRO A 25 -5.42 26.77 -1.93
N ASP A 26 -5.59 25.75 -1.09
CA ASP A 26 -5.92 24.36 -1.46
C ASP A 26 -4.88 23.61 -2.31
N ALA A 27 -3.67 24.14 -2.51
CA ALA A 27 -2.59 23.46 -3.21
C ALA A 27 -2.20 22.11 -2.56
N GLY A 28 -2.43 21.97 -1.25
CA GLY A 28 -2.18 20.78 -0.46
C GLY A 28 -3.30 19.76 -0.44
N TYR A 29 -4.39 19.96 -1.20
CA TYR A 29 -5.56 19.07 -1.18
C TYR A 29 -5.20 17.58 -1.34
N TRP A 30 -4.30 17.25 -2.27
CA TRP A 30 -3.88 15.86 -2.50
C TRP A 30 -3.18 15.23 -1.29
N ILE A 31 -2.42 16.00 -0.52
CA ILE A 31 -1.80 15.50 0.73
C ILE A 31 -2.89 15.16 1.74
N ILE A 32 -3.90 16.02 1.86
CA ILE A 32 -5.05 15.78 2.75
C ILE A 32 -5.80 14.53 2.29
N PHE A 33 -6.04 14.37 0.98
CA PHE A 33 -6.69 13.20 0.41
C PHE A 33 -5.93 11.88 0.72
N GLU A 34 -4.60 11.88 0.62
CA GLU A 34 -3.78 10.71 1.00
C GLU A 34 -3.83 10.42 2.51
N LEU A 35 -3.91 11.45 3.36
CA LEU A 35 -4.13 11.26 4.80
C LEU A 35 -5.53 10.69 5.10
N LEU A 36 -6.55 11.02 4.30
CA LEU A 36 -7.87 10.42 4.43
C LEU A 36 -7.86 8.93 4.08
N TRP A 37 -7.08 8.49 3.08
CA TRP A 37 -6.89 7.06 2.81
C TRP A 37 -6.29 6.31 4.00
N ARG A 38 -5.31 6.91 4.68
CA ARG A 38 -4.74 6.34 5.91
C ARG A 38 -5.81 6.16 7.00
N ASP A 39 -6.63 7.18 7.22
CA ASP A 39 -7.68 7.14 8.25
C ASP A 39 -8.80 6.16 7.87
N PHE A 40 -9.19 6.12 6.60
CA PHE A 40 -10.14 5.15 6.07
C PHE A 40 -9.71 3.71 6.40
N PHE A 41 -8.49 3.31 6.04
CA PHE A 41 -8.01 1.95 6.33
C PHE A 41 -7.86 1.67 7.83
N LYS A 42 -7.53 2.68 8.64
CA LYS A 42 -7.55 2.54 10.11
C LYS A 42 -8.95 2.21 10.62
N PHE A 43 -9.99 2.92 10.17
CA PHE A 43 -11.36 2.66 10.57
C PHE A 43 -11.91 1.34 10.02
N ILE A 44 -11.50 0.95 8.80
CA ILE A 44 -11.82 -0.37 8.23
C ILE A 44 -11.21 -1.48 9.10
N ALA A 45 -9.95 -1.37 9.50
CA ALA A 45 -9.31 -2.35 10.39
C ALA A 45 -10.01 -2.43 11.75
N MET A 46 -10.44 -1.30 12.33
CA MET A 46 -11.22 -1.27 13.57
C MET A 46 -12.60 -1.92 13.43
N LYS A 47 -13.27 -1.73 12.28
CA LYS A 47 -14.60 -2.27 12.01
C LYS A 47 -14.58 -3.79 11.81
N TYR A 48 -13.60 -4.30 11.06
CA TYR A 48 -13.57 -5.71 10.65
C TYR A 48 -12.62 -6.57 11.51
N GLY A 49 -11.73 -5.97 12.30
CA GLY A 49 -10.81 -6.69 13.18
C GLY A 49 -9.99 -7.72 12.42
N THR A 50 -9.91 -8.94 12.98
CA THR A 50 -9.14 -10.04 12.39
C THR A 50 -9.67 -10.52 11.03
N HIS A 51 -10.94 -10.25 10.70
CA HIS A 51 -11.52 -10.65 9.42
C HIS A 51 -10.83 -9.99 8.22
N LEU A 52 -10.11 -8.88 8.42
CA LEU A 52 -9.30 -8.25 7.38
C LEU A 52 -8.17 -9.16 6.88
N PHE A 53 -7.72 -10.13 7.70
CA PHE A 53 -6.59 -11.01 7.39
C PHE A 53 -7.00 -12.39 6.87
N TYR A 54 -8.30 -12.63 6.66
CA TYR A 54 -8.77 -13.92 6.20
C TYR A 54 -8.59 -14.04 4.69
N GLY A 55 -8.25 -15.23 4.18
CA GLY A 55 -8.07 -15.48 2.74
C GLY A 55 -9.35 -15.36 1.89
N ARG A 56 -10.47 -14.97 2.51
CA ARG A 56 -11.76 -14.72 1.87
C ARG A 56 -12.00 -13.21 1.80
N SER A 57 -12.64 -12.78 0.72
CA SER A 57 -13.07 -11.39 0.57
C SER A 57 -14.10 -11.01 1.63
N LEU A 58 -14.10 -9.73 2.02
CA LEU A 58 -15.14 -9.15 2.89
C LEU A 58 -16.52 -9.09 2.20
N LYS A 59 -16.58 -9.27 0.86
CA LYS A 59 -17.80 -9.07 0.06
C LYS A 59 -18.06 -10.11 -1.04
N SER A 60 -17.13 -11.02 -1.34
CA SER A 60 -17.25 -11.92 -2.49
C SER A 60 -16.91 -13.36 -2.16
N ASP A 61 -17.26 -14.24 -3.09
CA ASP A 61 -16.99 -15.68 -3.03
C ASP A 61 -15.49 -15.98 -2.86
N PRO A 62 -15.15 -17.12 -2.23
CA PRO A 62 -13.77 -17.53 -2.02
C PRO A 62 -13.05 -17.75 -3.35
N TYR A 63 -11.87 -17.13 -3.49
CA TYR A 63 -10.98 -17.35 -4.62
C TYR A 63 -10.13 -18.59 -4.38
N LEU A 64 -9.92 -19.42 -5.41
CA LEU A 64 -9.03 -20.57 -5.34
C LEU A 64 -7.59 -20.10 -5.58
N TRP A 65 -6.86 -19.87 -4.49
CA TRP A 65 -5.47 -19.43 -4.52
C TRP A 65 -4.50 -20.57 -4.84
N LYS A 66 -3.49 -20.28 -5.66
CA LYS A 66 -2.34 -21.17 -5.84
C LYS A 66 -1.36 -21.00 -4.67
N HIS A 67 -0.77 -22.10 -4.25
CA HIS A 67 0.31 -22.13 -3.28
C HIS A 67 1.56 -22.66 -3.98
N ASP A 68 2.15 -21.82 -4.83
CA ASP A 68 3.36 -22.14 -5.59
C ASP A 68 4.55 -21.39 -4.97
N LEU A 69 5.34 -22.11 -4.18
CA LEU A 69 6.48 -21.53 -3.47
C LEU A 69 7.58 -21.07 -4.42
N GLN A 70 7.76 -21.74 -5.57
CA GLN A 70 8.80 -21.35 -6.53
C GLN A 70 8.47 -20.01 -7.18
N LEU A 71 7.23 -19.83 -7.62
CA LEU A 71 6.77 -18.56 -8.18
C LEU A 71 6.78 -17.43 -7.13
N PHE A 72 6.37 -17.74 -5.90
CA PHE A 72 6.44 -16.77 -4.80
C PHE A 72 7.89 -16.33 -4.52
N GLU A 73 8.83 -17.26 -4.48
CA GLU A 73 10.25 -16.98 -4.28
C GLU A 73 10.84 -16.14 -5.42
N ALA A 74 10.46 -16.42 -6.67
CA ALA A 74 10.85 -15.60 -7.81
C ALA A 74 10.33 -14.16 -7.67
N TRP A 75 9.07 -13.98 -7.28
CA TRP A 75 8.50 -12.66 -7.01
C TRP A 75 9.17 -11.96 -5.83
N ARG A 76 9.32 -12.65 -4.69
CA ARG A 76 9.94 -12.12 -3.46
C ARG A 76 11.35 -11.59 -3.71
N ASN A 77 12.14 -12.32 -4.49
CA ASN A 77 13.54 -12.00 -4.74
C ASN A 77 13.72 -11.10 -5.99
N GLY A 78 12.64 -10.72 -6.67
CA GLY A 78 12.68 -9.91 -7.89
C GLY A 78 13.41 -10.61 -9.04
N ASN A 79 13.06 -11.88 -9.30
CA ASN A 79 13.59 -12.73 -10.36
C ASN A 79 12.44 -13.29 -11.23
N THR A 80 11.40 -12.49 -11.45
CA THR A 80 10.22 -12.88 -12.26
C THR A 80 10.50 -12.80 -13.76
N GLY A 81 11.54 -12.06 -14.17
CA GLY A 81 11.80 -11.72 -15.57
C GLY A 81 11.00 -10.51 -16.06
N VAL A 82 10.09 -9.96 -15.24
CA VAL A 82 9.37 -8.72 -15.51
C VAL A 82 10.10 -7.56 -14.84
N LEU A 83 10.88 -6.82 -15.63
CA LEU A 83 11.78 -5.76 -15.15
C LEU A 83 11.14 -4.78 -14.15
N PHE A 84 9.90 -4.37 -14.40
CA PHE A 84 9.18 -3.45 -13.50
C PHE A 84 8.87 -4.09 -12.14
N VAL A 85 8.44 -5.35 -12.11
CA VAL A 85 8.16 -6.08 -10.86
C VAL A 85 9.47 -6.32 -10.12
N ASP A 86 10.48 -6.79 -10.83
CA ASP A 86 11.80 -7.12 -10.26
C ASP A 86 12.46 -5.90 -9.63
N ALA A 87 12.41 -4.73 -10.27
CA ALA A 87 12.96 -3.49 -9.74
C ALA A 87 12.29 -3.09 -8.41
N ASN A 88 10.96 -3.14 -8.35
CA ASN A 88 10.20 -2.79 -7.14
C ASN A 88 10.46 -3.79 -6.00
N MET A 89 10.47 -5.09 -6.30
CA MET A 89 10.73 -6.11 -5.27
C MET A 89 12.15 -6.03 -4.71
N ARG A 90 13.13 -5.64 -5.53
CA ARG A 90 14.49 -5.35 -5.07
C ARG A 90 14.57 -4.05 -4.26
N GLU A 91 13.81 -3.01 -4.62
CA GLU A 91 13.74 -1.74 -3.87
C GLU A 91 13.25 -1.96 -2.43
N ILE A 92 12.14 -2.69 -2.24
CA ILE A 92 11.60 -2.93 -0.90
C ILE A 92 12.53 -3.81 -0.06
N MET A 93 13.20 -4.78 -0.69
CA MET A 93 14.18 -5.62 -0.01
C MET A 93 15.39 -4.80 0.48
N ALA A 94 15.88 -3.88 -0.34
CA ALA A 94 17.07 -3.09 -0.01
C ALA A 94 16.77 -1.93 0.96
N THR A 95 15.58 -1.34 0.90
CA THR A 95 15.29 -0.05 1.58
C THR A 95 14.18 -0.12 2.63
N GLY A 96 13.36 -1.19 2.62
CA GLY A 96 12.14 -1.27 3.42
C GLY A 96 11.01 -0.35 2.94
N TRP A 97 11.15 0.29 1.78
CA TRP A 97 10.14 1.16 1.18
C TRP A 97 9.92 0.84 -0.30
N MET A 98 8.74 1.16 -0.79
CA MET A 98 8.37 1.05 -2.20
C MET A 98 7.35 2.14 -2.53
N SER A 99 7.41 2.69 -3.74
CA SER A 99 6.42 3.66 -4.21
C SER A 99 4.99 3.10 -4.16
N ASN A 100 3.99 3.96 -3.96
CA ASN A 100 2.57 3.53 -3.96
C ASN A 100 2.20 2.82 -5.27
N ARG A 101 2.69 3.35 -6.40
CA ARG A 101 2.51 2.76 -7.72
C ARG A 101 3.14 1.38 -7.80
N GLY A 102 4.36 1.22 -7.31
CA GLY A 102 5.05 -0.05 -7.18
C GLY A 102 4.24 -1.09 -6.43
N ARG A 103 3.77 -0.73 -5.22
CA ARG A 103 2.97 -1.62 -4.36
C ARG A 103 1.73 -2.15 -5.06
N GLN A 104 0.99 -1.28 -5.75
CA GLN A 104 -0.21 -1.67 -6.48
C GLN A 104 0.11 -2.68 -7.61
N HIS A 105 1.18 -2.43 -8.36
CA HIS A 105 1.56 -3.30 -9.46
C HIS A 105 2.10 -4.65 -8.99
N VAL A 106 3.00 -4.69 -8.01
CA VAL A 106 3.56 -5.97 -7.54
C VAL A 106 2.51 -6.83 -6.83
N ALA A 107 1.55 -6.21 -6.12
CA ALA A 107 0.43 -6.92 -5.52
C ALA A 107 -0.56 -7.46 -6.57
N SER A 108 -0.85 -6.68 -7.62
CA SER A 108 -1.64 -7.16 -8.76
C SER A 108 -0.93 -8.32 -9.45
N TYR A 109 0.38 -8.20 -9.68
CA TYR A 109 1.16 -9.26 -10.32
C TYR A 109 1.11 -10.58 -9.54
N LEU A 110 1.33 -10.51 -8.23
CA LEU A 110 1.24 -11.70 -7.37
C LEU A 110 -0.14 -12.35 -7.42
N THR A 111 -1.20 -11.55 -7.27
CA THR A 111 -2.56 -12.07 -7.05
C THR A 111 -3.36 -12.33 -8.33
N LYS A 112 -3.03 -11.68 -9.44
CA LYS A 112 -3.78 -11.73 -10.71
C LYS A 112 -3.01 -12.42 -11.82
N ASP A 113 -1.72 -12.11 -11.97
CA ASP A 113 -0.89 -12.74 -13.00
C ASP A 113 -0.40 -14.12 -12.55
N LEU A 114 0.15 -14.23 -11.32
CA LEU A 114 0.59 -15.52 -10.78
C LEU A 114 -0.57 -16.31 -10.14
N GLY A 115 -1.58 -15.61 -9.59
CA GLY A 115 -2.71 -16.22 -8.89
C GLY A 115 -2.34 -16.81 -7.53
N ILE A 116 -1.25 -16.33 -6.93
CA ILE A 116 -0.78 -16.75 -5.61
C ILE A 116 -1.63 -16.09 -4.53
N ASP A 117 -1.83 -16.80 -3.41
CA ASP A 117 -2.51 -16.25 -2.23
C ASP A 117 -1.88 -14.90 -1.82
N TRP A 118 -2.73 -13.92 -1.54
CA TRP A 118 -2.29 -12.56 -1.22
C TRP A 118 -1.64 -12.45 0.17
N ARG A 119 -1.85 -13.46 1.03
CA ARG A 119 -1.42 -13.51 2.43
C ARG A 119 0.04 -13.90 2.59
#